data_AF-A0AAD6MCT5-F1
#
_entry.id   AF-A0AAD6MCT5-F1
#
_cell.length_a   1.000
_cell.length_b   1.000
_cell.length_c   1.000
_cell.angle_alpha   90.00
_cell.angle_beta   90.00
_cell.angle_gamma   90.00
#
_symmetry.space_group_name_H-M   'P 1'
#
loop_
_entity.id
_entity.type
_entity.pdbx_description
1 polymer ?
#
loop_
_entity_poly.entity_id
_entity_poly.type
_entity_poly.pdbx_seq_one_letter_code
_entity_poly.pdbx_strand_id
1 'polypeptide(L)'
;MLVAFEASGLLRFALLLIFWPVIWLLEMLGMGEYGLKLVVFVATAGVSESEIESVARAVLPKFYMDDIDMEAWKVFSSYDKRVVVTKMPRIMVERFVKEHLRADEVIGSELVISRFGFATGFVKGNTIDSYISSRVAKLFIDEKPGLGLGTITSSFLSLCKVSAYIY
;
A
#
# COMPACT_ATOMS: atom_id res chain seq x y z
N MET A 1 0.21 8.95 -8.18
CA MET A 1 0.50 10.16 -8.97
C MET A 1 0.52 11.42 -8.13
N LEU A 2 -0.47 11.66 -7.27
CA LEU A 2 -0.56 12.90 -6.50
C LEU A 2 0.55 13.10 -5.47
N VAL A 3 0.91 12.06 -4.72
CA VAL A 3 2.06 12.11 -3.81
C VAL A 3 3.35 12.48 -4.55
N ALA A 4 3.53 12.01 -5.78
CA ALA A 4 4.70 12.37 -6.59
C ALA A 4 4.65 13.81 -7.12
N PHE A 5 3.46 14.38 -7.34
CA PHE A 5 3.32 15.78 -7.70
C PHE A 5 3.75 16.69 -6.55
N GLU A 6 3.24 16.42 -5.35
CA GLU A 6 3.49 17.22 -4.15
C GLU A 6 4.89 17.00 -3.55
N ALA A 7 5.43 15.77 -3.59
CA ALA A 7 6.74 15.44 -3.00
C ALA A 7 7.93 15.69 -3.93
N SER A 8 7.71 16.07 -5.20
CA SER A 8 8.80 16.02 -6.19
C SER A 8 8.63 16.97 -7.37
N GLY A 9 7.54 17.72 -7.41
CA GLY A 9 7.27 18.70 -8.45
C GLY A 9 6.85 18.11 -9.80
N LEU A 10 6.65 19.02 -10.75
CA LEU A 10 6.08 18.77 -12.08
C LEU A 10 6.84 17.71 -12.90
N LEU A 11 8.16 17.58 -12.73
CA LEU A 11 8.97 16.66 -13.53
C LEU A 11 8.66 15.19 -13.23
N ARG A 12 8.61 14.77 -11.96
CA ARG A 12 8.28 13.38 -11.61
C ARG A 12 6.81 13.05 -11.92
N PHE A 13 5.93 14.03 -11.76
CA PHE A 13 4.54 13.89 -12.18
C PHE A 13 4.39 13.69 -13.69
N ALA A 14 5.10 14.49 -14.50
CA ALA A 14 5.11 14.34 -15.95
C ALA A 14 5.69 12.98 -16.37
N LEU A 15 6.75 12.51 -15.70
CA LEU A 15 7.28 11.17 -15.93
C LEU A 15 6.24 10.09 -15.63
N LEU A 16 5.52 10.17 -14.51
CA LEU A 16 4.44 9.23 -14.22
C LEU A 16 3.31 9.26 -15.25
N LEU A 17 2.95 10.44 -15.78
CA LEU A 17 1.99 10.56 -16.88
C LEU A 17 2.49 9.88 -18.15
N ILE A 18 3.76 10.04 -18.49
CA ILE A 18 4.39 9.39 -19.66
C ILE A 18 4.44 7.87 -19.47
N PHE A 19 4.71 7.40 -18.25
CA PHE A 19 4.73 5.97 -17.93
C PHE A 19 3.34 5.36 -17.72
N TRP A 20 2.29 6.17 -17.60
CA TRP A 20 0.91 5.69 -17.43
C TRP A 20 0.49 4.60 -18.46
N PRO A 21 0.66 4.81 -19.78
CA PRO A 21 0.35 3.76 -20.77
C PRO A 21 1.20 2.50 -20.58
N VAL A 22 2.44 2.62 -20.14
CA VAL A 22 3.33 1.48 -19.87
C VAL A 22 2.82 0.70 -18.64
N ILE A 23 2.42 1.39 -17.59
CA ILE A 23 1.85 0.77 -16.37
C ILE A 23 0.57 0.01 -16.72
N TRP A 24 -0.30 0.62 -17.53
CA TRP A 24 -1.54 -0.01 -17.97
C TRP A 24 -1.29 -1.23 -18.86
N LEU A 25 -0.30 -1.16 -19.76
CA LEU A 25 0.12 -2.30 -20.56
C LEU A 25 0.67 -3.44 -19.69
N LEU A 26 1.49 -3.13 -18.68
CA LEU A 26 2.00 -4.13 -17.74
C LEU A 26 0.86 -4.81 -16.98
N GLU A 27 -0.16 -4.06 -16.57
CA GLU A 27 -1.35 -4.62 -15.92
C GLU A 27 -2.09 -5.58 -16.86
N MET A 28 -2.33 -5.18 -18.11
CA MET A 28 -2.98 -6.03 -19.12
C MET A 28 -2.22 -7.33 -19.42
N LEU A 29 -0.89 -7.31 -19.33
CA LEU A 29 -0.04 -8.48 -19.52
C LEU A 29 0.04 -9.38 -18.28
N GLY A 30 -0.70 -9.08 -17.21
CA GLY A 30 -0.63 -9.81 -15.93
C GLY A 30 0.65 -9.53 -15.15
N MET A 31 1.41 -8.49 -15.54
CA MET A 31 2.66 -8.05 -14.93
C MET A 31 2.45 -6.88 -13.96
N GLY A 32 1.27 -6.79 -13.33
CA GLY A 32 0.87 -5.68 -12.46
C GLY A 32 1.86 -5.39 -11.32
N GLU A 33 2.56 -6.41 -10.82
CA GLU A 33 3.62 -6.20 -9.82
C GLU A 33 4.76 -5.32 -10.34
N TYR A 34 5.19 -5.52 -11.59
CA TYR A 34 6.21 -4.68 -12.21
C TYR A 34 5.68 -3.26 -12.45
N GLY A 35 4.41 -3.13 -12.82
CA GLY A 35 3.72 -1.84 -12.92
C GLY A 35 3.75 -1.08 -11.58
N LEU A 36 3.42 -1.75 -10.48
CA LEU A 36 3.46 -1.17 -9.15
C LEU A 36 4.90 -0.79 -8.73
N LYS A 37 5.88 -1.67 -8.96
CA LYS A 37 7.30 -1.37 -8.69
C LYS A 37 7.77 -0.15 -9.49
N LEU A 38 7.37 -0.04 -10.75
CA LEU A 38 7.68 1.11 -11.59
C LEU A 38 7.07 2.41 -11.03
N VAL A 39 5.79 2.39 -10.67
CA VAL A 39 5.11 3.54 -10.04
C VAL A 39 5.83 3.97 -8.77
N VAL A 40 6.14 3.02 -7.89
CA VAL A 40 6.85 3.29 -6.63
C VAL A 40 8.23 3.87 -6.90
N PHE A 41 8.97 3.30 -7.86
CA PHE A 41 10.30 3.76 -8.24
C PHE A 41 10.26 5.21 -8.72
N VAL A 42 9.43 5.52 -9.72
CA VAL A 42 9.33 6.87 -10.29
C VAL A 42 8.83 7.86 -9.24
N ALA A 43 7.91 7.46 -8.35
CA ALA A 43 7.33 8.34 -7.35
C ALA A 43 8.27 8.66 -6.16
N THR A 44 9.17 7.74 -5.80
CA THR A 44 9.92 7.84 -4.52
C THR A 44 11.43 7.89 -4.67
N ALA A 45 12.00 7.55 -5.83
CA ALA A 45 13.44 7.52 -6.01
C ALA A 45 14.09 8.91 -5.76
N GLY A 46 14.99 8.96 -4.78
CA GLY A 46 15.72 10.15 -4.37
C GLY A 46 14.91 11.12 -3.49
N VAL A 47 13.71 10.76 -3.04
CA VAL A 47 12.91 11.56 -2.10
C VAL A 47 13.26 11.17 -0.68
N SER A 48 13.31 12.15 0.24
CA SER A 48 13.58 11.85 1.65
C SER A 48 12.42 11.09 2.29
N GLU A 49 12.72 10.16 3.19
CA GLU A 49 11.72 9.37 3.91
C GLU A 49 10.67 10.26 4.61
N SER A 50 11.14 11.32 5.27
CA SER A 50 10.29 12.31 5.95
C SER A 50 9.39 13.09 5.00
N GLU A 51 9.85 13.40 3.78
CA GLU A 51 9.06 14.11 2.78
C GLU A 51 7.97 13.21 2.22
N ILE A 52 8.28 11.94 1.96
CA ILE A 52 7.27 10.93 1.55
C ILE A 52 6.18 10.83 2.62
N GLU A 53 6.55 10.68 3.89
CA GLU A 53 5.57 10.59 4.99
C GLU A 53 4.74 11.88 5.11
N SER A 54 5.40 13.04 5.03
CA SER A 54 4.74 14.35 5.15
C SER A 54 3.71 14.57 4.05
N VAL A 55 4.09 14.32 2.80
CA VAL A 55 3.20 14.49 1.65
C VAL A 55 2.08 13.46 1.68
N ALA A 56 2.40 12.20 1.98
CA ALA A 56 1.38 11.17 2.07
C ALA A 56 0.32 11.51 3.12
N ARG A 57 0.73 12.04 4.27
CA ARG A 57 -0.19 12.52 5.31
C ARG A 57 -1.03 13.71 4.85
N ALA A 58 -0.44 14.70 4.18
CA ALA A 58 -1.16 15.89 3.77
C ALA A 58 -2.22 15.58 2.69
N VAL A 59 -1.91 14.60 1.83
CA VAL A 59 -2.65 14.35 0.60
C VAL A 59 -3.61 13.17 0.73
N LEU A 60 -3.13 12.02 1.19
CA LEU A 60 -3.89 10.77 1.10
C LEU A 60 -5.20 10.75 1.89
N PRO A 61 -5.32 11.37 3.09
CA PRO A 61 -6.56 11.31 3.84
C PRO A 61 -7.77 11.82 3.07
N LYS A 62 -7.60 12.90 2.28
CA LYS A 62 -8.70 13.44 1.47
C LYS A 62 -9.18 12.44 0.43
N PHE A 63 -8.27 11.84 -0.31
CA PHE A 63 -8.61 10.91 -1.39
C PHE A 63 -9.13 9.58 -0.87
N TYR A 64 -8.46 9.02 0.12
CA TYR A 64 -8.89 7.74 0.66
C TYR A 64 -10.21 7.84 1.39
N MET A 65 -10.51 8.95 2.08
CA MET A 65 -11.83 9.12 2.70
C MET A 65 -12.97 9.11 1.69
N ASP A 66 -12.76 9.70 0.52
CA ASP A 66 -13.78 9.74 -0.54
C ASP A 66 -14.01 8.35 -1.15
N ASP A 67 -13.01 7.46 -1.10
CA ASP A 67 -13.01 6.12 -1.72
C ASP A 67 -13.28 4.96 -0.72
N ILE A 68 -13.62 5.23 0.54
CA ILE A 68 -13.93 4.15 1.51
C ILE A 68 -15.27 3.49 1.18
N ASP A 69 -15.24 2.17 1.00
CA ASP A 69 -16.45 1.34 1.03
C ASP A 69 -17.02 1.32 2.46
N MET A 70 -18.22 1.90 2.61
CA MET A 70 -18.89 2.04 3.90
C MET A 70 -19.38 0.72 4.48
N GLU A 71 -19.70 -0.27 3.64
CA GLU A 71 -20.08 -1.61 4.10
C GLU A 71 -18.86 -2.34 4.65
N ALA A 72 -17.75 -2.31 3.91
CA ALA A 72 -16.47 -2.86 4.35
C ALA A 72 -15.98 -2.16 5.62
N TRP A 73 -16.11 -0.83 5.71
CA TRP A 73 -15.76 -0.07 6.90
C TRP A 73 -16.63 -0.42 8.11
N LYS A 74 -17.94 -0.59 7.92
CA LYS A 74 -18.86 -0.99 9.01
C LYS A 74 -18.47 -2.35 9.59
N VAL A 75 -18.12 -3.30 8.73
CA VAL A 75 -17.64 -4.61 9.15
C VAL A 75 -16.28 -4.46 9.84
N PHE A 76 -15.32 -3.79 9.21
CA PHE A 76 -13.97 -3.59 9.74
C PHE A 76 -13.95 -2.91 11.12
N SER A 77 -14.76 -1.86 11.30
CA SER A 77 -14.84 -1.09 12.54
C SER A 77 -15.55 -1.82 13.69
N SER A 78 -16.27 -2.91 13.40
CA SER A 78 -16.95 -3.73 14.42
C SER A 78 -16.02 -4.69 15.17
N TYR A 79 -14.78 -4.87 14.71
CA TYR A 79 -13.78 -5.72 15.35
C TYR A 79 -12.85 -4.93 16.27
N ASP A 80 -12.45 -5.54 17.38
CA ASP A 80 -11.53 -4.95 18.35
C ASP A 80 -10.11 -4.80 17.77
N LYS A 81 -9.59 -5.88 17.19
CA LYS A 81 -8.27 -5.93 16.55
C LYS A 81 -8.40 -5.87 15.04
N ARG A 82 -7.77 -4.86 14.44
CA ARG A 82 -7.90 -4.48 13.03
C ARG A 82 -6.53 -4.41 12.38
N VAL A 83 -6.36 -5.15 11.30
CA VAL A 83 -5.11 -5.19 10.54
C VAL A 83 -5.39 -4.86 9.09
N VAL A 84 -4.64 -3.91 8.54
CA VAL A 84 -4.72 -3.56 7.12
C VAL A 84 -3.53 -4.13 6.38
N VAL A 85 -3.80 -4.81 5.27
CA VAL A 85 -2.79 -5.36 4.38
C VAL A 85 -2.87 -4.62 3.05
N THR A 86 -1.75 -4.10 2.57
CA THR A 86 -1.69 -3.35 1.30
C THR A 86 -0.44 -3.68 0.50
N LYS A 87 -0.53 -3.62 -0.83
CA LYS A 87 0.65 -3.66 -1.70
C LYS A 87 1.42 -2.34 -1.71
N MET A 88 0.79 -1.24 -1.30
CA MET A 88 1.42 0.08 -1.26
C MET A 88 2.55 0.14 -0.22
N PRO A 89 3.54 1.04 -0.43
CA PRO A 89 4.54 1.31 0.58
C PRO A 89 3.91 1.69 1.92
N ARG A 90 4.23 0.96 2.99
CA ARG A 90 3.64 1.15 4.32
C ARG A 90 3.75 2.60 4.78
N ILE A 91 4.92 3.22 4.60
CA ILE A 91 5.18 4.61 4.99
C ILE A 91 4.20 5.62 4.40
N MET A 92 3.64 5.33 3.22
CA MET A 92 2.66 6.22 2.60
C MET A 92 1.31 6.12 3.32
N VAL A 93 0.85 4.91 3.66
CA VAL A 93 -0.54 4.72 4.09
C VAL A 93 -0.70 4.59 5.61
N GLU A 94 0.36 4.22 6.33
CA GLU A 94 0.26 3.77 7.73
C GLU A 94 -0.41 4.81 8.63
N ARG A 95 -0.03 6.07 8.48
CA ARG A 95 -0.60 7.14 9.28
C ARG A 95 -2.09 7.34 9.02
N PHE A 96 -2.49 7.39 7.75
CA PHE A 96 -3.89 7.49 7.39
C PHE A 96 -4.69 6.34 8.02
N VAL A 97 -4.23 5.11 7.80
CA VAL A 97 -4.92 3.91 8.25
C VAL A 97 -5.01 3.83 9.78
N LYS A 98 -3.95 4.18 10.51
CA LYS A 98 -3.95 4.17 11.98
C LYS A 98 -4.78 5.31 12.56
N GLU A 99 -4.61 6.54 12.07
CA GLU A 99 -5.28 7.72 12.65
C GLU A 99 -6.76 7.80 12.25
N HIS A 100 -7.10 7.39 11.03
CA HIS A 100 -8.44 7.59 10.48
C HIS A 100 -9.28 6.31 10.44
N LEU A 101 -8.69 5.15 10.15
CA LEU A 101 -9.39 3.86 10.17
C LEU A 101 -9.24 3.12 11.51
N ARG A 102 -8.42 3.65 12.43
CA ARG A 102 -8.17 3.05 13.75
C ARG A 102 -7.64 1.62 13.67
N ALA A 103 -6.88 1.30 12.61
CA ALA A 103 -6.21 0.00 12.53
C ALA A 103 -5.11 -0.09 13.59
N ASP A 104 -4.95 -1.26 14.17
CA ASP A 104 -3.90 -1.56 15.15
C ASP A 104 -2.57 -1.82 14.43
N GLU A 105 -2.62 -2.53 13.30
CA GLU A 105 -1.44 -2.89 12.51
C GLU A 105 -1.63 -2.65 11.02
N VAL A 106 -0.51 -2.33 10.35
CA VAL A 106 -0.46 -2.11 8.90
C VAL A 106 0.69 -2.90 8.30
N ILE A 107 0.35 -3.82 7.40
CA ILE A 107 1.32 -4.62 6.64
C ILE A 107 1.33 -4.12 5.20
N GLY A 108 2.38 -3.37 4.86
CA GLY A 108 2.63 -2.88 3.51
C GLY A 108 3.93 -3.42 2.92
N SER A 109 4.19 -3.08 1.66
CA SER A 109 5.55 -3.15 1.12
C SER A 109 6.45 -2.14 1.83
N GLU A 110 7.73 -2.42 1.95
CA GLU A 110 8.68 -1.52 2.62
C GLU A 110 9.64 -0.94 1.58
N LEU A 111 9.82 0.38 1.57
CA LEU A 111 10.85 1.01 0.73
C LEU A 111 12.25 0.64 1.23
N VAL A 112 13.18 0.53 0.31
CA VAL A 112 14.61 0.47 0.61
C VAL A 112 15.11 1.90 0.77
N ILE A 113 15.42 2.28 2.01
CA ILE A 113 15.94 3.59 2.38
C ILE A 113 17.46 3.52 2.43
N SER A 114 18.12 4.49 1.82
CA SER A 114 19.57 4.65 1.86
C SER A 114 20.06 5.06 3.25
N ARG A 115 21.35 4.90 3.51
CA ARG A 115 22.00 5.37 4.76
C ARG A 115 21.82 6.87 5.06
N PHE A 116 21.44 7.66 4.04
CA PHE A 116 21.23 9.11 4.14
C PHE A 116 19.75 9.48 4.32
N GLY A 117 18.84 8.52 4.49
CA GLY A 117 17.42 8.78 4.70
C GLY A 117 16.61 9.02 3.42
N PHE A 118 17.17 8.72 2.24
CA PHE A 118 16.47 8.85 0.95
C PHE A 118 15.97 7.50 0.46
N ALA A 119 14.74 7.45 -0.05
CA ALA A 119 14.21 6.27 -0.72
C ALA A 119 14.94 6.00 -2.03
N THR A 120 15.34 4.75 -2.25
CA THR A 120 16.01 4.33 -3.48
C THR A 120 15.05 4.11 -4.65
N GLY A 121 13.74 4.09 -4.39
CA GLY A 121 12.70 3.71 -5.34
C GLY A 121 12.38 2.21 -5.36
N PHE A 122 13.16 1.37 -4.67
CA PHE A 122 12.92 -0.07 -4.61
C PHE A 122 12.17 -0.48 -3.35
N VAL A 123 11.46 -1.61 -3.44
CA VAL A 123 10.78 -2.25 -2.31
C VAL A 123 11.55 -3.48 -1.84
N LYS A 124 11.48 -3.79 -0.54
CA LYS A 124 12.08 -4.99 0.05
C LYS A 124 11.37 -6.26 -0.42
N GLY A 125 12.13 -7.35 -0.55
CA GLY A 125 11.64 -8.67 -0.95
C GLY A 125 11.74 -8.91 -2.46
N ASN A 126 11.72 -10.19 -2.87
CA ASN A 126 11.79 -10.56 -4.28
C ASN A 126 10.50 -10.18 -5.01
N THR A 127 9.36 -10.58 -4.43
CA THR A 127 8.04 -10.13 -4.86
C THR A 127 7.28 -9.42 -3.73
N ILE A 128 6.44 -8.46 -4.09
CA ILE A 128 5.59 -7.73 -3.14
C ILE A 128 4.66 -8.71 -2.40
N ASP A 129 4.07 -9.65 -3.15
CA ASP A 129 3.12 -10.61 -2.59
C ASP A 129 3.78 -11.60 -1.64
N SER A 130 4.96 -12.13 -1.96
CA SER A 130 5.69 -13.04 -1.06
C SER A 130 6.15 -12.30 0.20
N TYR A 131 6.62 -11.06 0.05
CA TYR A 131 7.05 -10.23 1.17
C TYR A 131 5.89 -9.97 2.14
N ILE A 132 4.75 -9.50 1.63
CA ILE A 132 3.55 -9.24 2.44
C ILE A 132 3.03 -10.52 3.07
N SER A 133 2.88 -11.60 2.29
CA SER A 133 2.35 -12.87 2.80
C SER A 133 3.21 -13.43 3.94
N SER A 134 4.54 -13.31 3.85
CA SER A 134 5.45 -13.71 4.93
C SER A 134 5.27 -12.88 6.20
N ARG A 135 4.94 -11.59 6.08
CA ARG A 135 4.68 -10.70 7.22
C ARG A 135 3.32 -10.97 7.85
N VAL A 136 2.30 -11.22 7.04
CA VAL A 136 0.96 -11.60 7.53
C VAL A 136 1.06 -12.93 8.28
N ALA A 137 1.71 -13.93 7.70
CA ALA A 137 1.89 -15.24 8.35
C ALA A 137 2.63 -15.10 9.70
N LYS A 138 3.64 -14.23 9.78
CA LYS A 138 4.35 -13.93 11.04
C LYS A 138 3.49 -13.25 12.10
N LEU A 139 2.52 -12.43 11.69
CA LEU A 139 1.62 -11.74 12.64
C LEU A 139 0.55 -12.68 13.22
N PHE A 140 0.14 -13.69 12.46
CA PHE A 140 -0.96 -14.59 12.80
C PHE A 140 -0.50 -16.05 12.99
N ILE A 141 0.68 -16.25 13.60
CA ILE A 141 1.21 -17.58 13.91
C ILE A 141 0.32 -18.29 14.92
N ASP A 142 0.00 -17.60 16.02
CA ASP A 142 -0.68 -18.20 17.17
C ASP A 142 -2.21 -18.25 16.98
N GLU A 143 -2.77 -17.22 16.33
CA GLU A 143 -4.21 -17.09 16.15
C GLU A 143 -4.55 -16.59 14.74
N LYS A 144 -5.38 -17.36 14.03
CA LYS A 144 -5.89 -16.97 12.72
C LYS A 144 -6.90 -15.81 12.84
N PRO A 145 -6.88 -14.82 11.92
CA PRO A 145 -7.88 -13.77 11.87
C PRO A 145 -9.30 -14.34 11.75
N GLY A 146 -10.25 -13.76 12.47
CA GLY A 146 -11.66 -14.17 12.40
C GLY A 146 -12.27 -13.93 11.01
N LEU A 147 -11.98 -12.77 10.42
CA LEU A 147 -12.50 -12.35 9.12
C LEU A 147 -11.41 -11.68 8.28
N GLY A 148 -11.38 -11.99 7.00
CA GLY A 148 -10.61 -11.26 5.98
C GLY A 148 -11.56 -10.53 5.03
N LEU A 149 -11.29 -9.26 4.77
CA LEU A 149 -11.94 -8.46 3.74
C LEU A 149 -10.91 -8.17 2.65
N GLY A 150 -11.25 -8.44 1.39
CA GLY A 150 -10.32 -8.15 0.29
C GLY A 150 -10.88 -8.52 -1.08
N THR A 151 -10.05 -8.35 -2.09
CA THR A 151 -10.37 -8.74 -3.47
C THR A 151 -9.97 -10.19 -3.74
N ILE A 152 -10.36 -10.74 -4.89
CA ILE A 152 -9.93 -12.08 -5.33
C ILE A 152 -8.39 -12.23 -5.39
N THR A 153 -7.66 -11.13 -5.59
CA THR A 153 -6.19 -11.11 -5.67
C THR A 153 -5.51 -11.02 -4.30
N SER A 154 -6.29 -10.93 -3.21
CA SER A 154 -5.77 -10.79 -1.84
C SER A 154 -5.34 -12.14 -1.26
N SER A 155 -4.06 -12.48 -1.44
CA SER A 155 -3.48 -13.76 -1.00
C SER A 155 -3.66 -14.06 0.49
N PHE A 156 -3.73 -13.03 1.33
CA PHE A 156 -3.89 -13.16 2.78
C PHE A 156 -5.25 -13.72 3.20
N LEU A 157 -6.28 -13.68 2.35
CA LEU A 157 -7.61 -14.22 2.67
C LEU A 157 -7.58 -15.72 2.97
N SER A 158 -6.59 -16.45 2.42
CA SER A 158 -6.38 -17.87 2.73
C SER A 158 -5.95 -18.15 4.18
N LEU A 159 -5.48 -17.13 4.90
CA LEU A 159 -5.04 -17.23 6.29
C LEU A 159 -6.18 -16.94 7.28
N CYS A 160 -7.30 -16.40 6.83
CA CYS A 160 -8.46 -16.02 7.63
C CYS A 160 -9.41 -17.22 7.86
N LYS A 161 -10.17 -17.20 8.96
CA LYS A 161 -11.21 -18.22 9.25
C LYS A 161 -12.42 -18.04 8.31
N VAL A 162 -12.82 -16.80 8.06
CA VAL A 162 -13.87 -16.41 7.12
C VAL A 162 -13.32 -15.35 6.18
N SER A 163 -13.74 -15.38 4.92
CA SER A 163 -13.31 -14.41 3.89
C SER A 163 -14.53 -13.81 3.21
N ALA A 164 -14.56 -12.49 3.10
CA ALA A 164 -15.58 -11.74 2.40
C ALA A 164 -14.92 -10.89 1.31
N TYR A 165 -15.50 -10.94 0.11
CA TYR A 165 -14.99 -10.24 -1.06
C TYR A 165 -15.63 -8.87 -1.18
N ILE A 166 -14.79 -7.85 -1.32
CA ILE A 166 -15.21 -6.47 -1.58
C ILE A 166 -14.84 -6.13 -3.03
N TYR A 167 -15.72 -5.38 -3.71
CA TYR A 167 -15.64 -5.08 -5.15
C TYR A 167 -15.48 -3.59 -5.41
#